data_AF-A0AAN6WU57-F1
#
_entry.id   AF-A0AAN6WU57-F1
#
_cell.length_a   1.000
_cell.length_b   1.000
_cell.length_c   1.000
_cell.angle_alpha   90.00
_cell.angle_beta   90.00
_cell.angle_gamma   90.00
#
_symmetry.space_group_name_H-M   'P 1'
#
loop_
_entity.id
_entity.type
_entity.pdbx_description
1 polymer ?
#
loop_
_entity_poly.entity_id
_entity_poly.type
_entity_poly.pdbx_seq_one_letter_code
_entity_poly.pdbx_strand_id
1 'polypeptide(L)'
;MLAHPQVGLFIIPFLTDLAMAGPLDDNFGPTRTLTGRIPFLEYNAMEPISEAFDAKLHVTALFGARVTTAHSIDLYVDTGSTGIIISAADYPGYYPGPGAHPVPGFHYLSSSRTLYTGYWITQTIHFRDNSPTTIPGPFDTRAASLVPGEVKYITTTVQVLAVTKKYICAPDTGYDIDAPGDSCIGTPDETYDDPRGIRVMGIGFGRTHDGQPQGTPDRNPLLKITHIAGHSTADTHTSAYWPGYFIERKGITVGLTDTNTASMVFGPLVRGSTGTTEYWDLLHEWPEVPACIKITAPAALPGVRPRVMRVRRCLT
;
A
#
# COMPACT_ATOMS: atom_id res chain seq x y z
N MET A 1 1.15 -3.08 -35.49
CA MET A 1 0.59 -3.15 -34.12
C MET A 1 1.73 -2.85 -33.16
N LEU A 2 1.86 -1.59 -32.75
CA LEU A 2 2.89 -1.16 -31.80
C LEU A 2 2.21 -1.04 -30.43
N ALA A 3 2.64 -1.86 -29.48
CA ALA A 3 2.19 -1.81 -28.10
C ALA A 3 2.47 -0.42 -27.51
N HIS A 4 1.43 0.22 -26.97
CA HIS A 4 1.54 1.50 -26.28
C HIS A 4 2.24 1.31 -24.91
N PRO A 5 3.13 2.21 -24.49
CA PRO A 5 3.72 2.18 -23.17
C PRO A 5 2.65 2.55 -22.13
N GLN A 6 2.43 1.69 -21.14
CA GLN A 6 1.57 2.01 -20.00
C GLN A 6 2.33 2.93 -19.04
N VAL A 7 1.80 4.12 -18.78
CA VAL A 7 2.42 5.14 -17.91
C VAL A 7 1.92 4.93 -16.47
N GLY A 8 2.84 4.60 -15.55
CA GLY A 8 2.61 4.63 -14.12
C GLY A 8 2.82 6.04 -13.57
N LEU A 9 2.02 6.41 -12.58
CA LEU A 9 1.86 7.81 -12.16
C LEU A 9 2.27 8.01 -10.71
N PHE A 10 3.14 9.00 -10.48
CA PHE A 10 3.62 9.42 -9.17
C PHE A 10 3.41 10.92 -8.99
N ILE A 11 3.08 11.35 -7.76
CA ILE A 11 2.74 12.74 -7.47
C ILE A 11 3.48 13.23 -6.23
N ILE A 12 4.11 14.41 -6.34
CA ILE A 12 4.66 15.22 -5.23
C ILE A 12 4.13 16.66 -5.36
N PRO A 13 3.71 17.32 -4.26
CA PRO A 13 3.96 18.76 -4.17
C PRO A 13 4.90 19.15 -3.02
N PHE A 14 4.72 18.73 -1.77
CA PHE A 14 5.65 19.03 -0.65
C PHE A 14 5.41 18.07 0.53
N LEU A 15 6.43 17.30 0.94
CA LEU A 15 6.68 16.62 2.24
C LEU A 15 5.55 15.94 3.06
N THR A 16 4.29 15.87 2.63
CA THR A 16 3.22 15.15 3.35
C THR A 16 2.34 14.24 2.52
N ASP A 17 2.41 14.31 1.18
CA ASP A 17 1.47 13.62 0.31
C ASP A 17 2.20 12.65 -0.62
N LEU A 18 1.95 11.35 -0.46
CA LEU A 18 2.43 10.29 -1.35
C LEU A 18 1.23 9.77 -2.16
N ALA A 19 1.25 9.91 -3.48
CA ALA A 19 0.22 9.35 -4.36
C ALA A 19 0.76 8.26 -5.28
N MET A 20 -0.08 7.26 -5.56
CA MET A 20 0.22 6.12 -6.42
C MET A 20 -0.98 5.81 -7.30
N ALA A 21 -0.81 5.67 -8.62
CA ALA A 21 -1.89 5.32 -9.55
C ALA A 21 -1.57 4.10 -10.42
N GLY A 22 -2.64 3.46 -10.94
CA GLY A 22 -2.52 2.47 -12.01
C GLY A 22 -2.18 3.10 -13.37
N PRO A 23 -2.09 2.29 -14.45
CA PRO A 23 -1.81 2.78 -15.80
C PRO A 23 -2.74 3.92 -16.21
N LEU A 24 -2.15 5.02 -16.71
CA LEU A 24 -2.87 6.07 -17.43
C LEU A 24 -3.14 5.59 -18.86
N ASP A 25 -4.40 5.66 -19.30
CA ASP A 25 -4.76 5.67 -20.72
C ASP A 25 -4.87 7.14 -21.16
N ASP A 26 -4.28 7.48 -22.30
CA ASP A 26 -4.20 8.86 -22.83
C ASP A 26 -5.58 9.43 -23.20
N ASN A 27 -6.62 8.60 -23.16
CA ASN A 27 -8.00 9.02 -23.31
C ASN A 27 -8.62 9.34 -21.95
N PHE A 28 -8.57 10.61 -21.55
CA PHE A 28 -9.41 11.16 -20.49
C PHE A 28 -10.89 10.97 -20.89
N GLY A 29 -11.46 9.82 -20.50
CA GLY A 29 -12.86 9.46 -20.68
C GLY A 29 -13.80 10.33 -19.81
N PRO A 30 -14.96 9.81 -19.37
CA PRO A 30 -15.90 10.59 -18.57
C PRO A 30 -15.24 11.16 -17.31
N THR A 31 -15.76 12.30 -16.82
CA THR A 31 -15.30 12.98 -15.59
C THR A 31 -15.13 11.98 -14.45
N ARG A 32 -13.94 11.93 -13.86
CA ARG A 32 -13.61 11.02 -12.75
C ARG A 32 -14.07 11.65 -11.45
N THR A 33 -15.01 11.02 -10.76
CA THR A 33 -15.64 11.59 -9.55
C THR A 33 -15.77 10.61 -8.39
N LEU A 34 -15.50 9.31 -8.58
CA LEU A 34 -15.61 8.32 -7.52
C LEU A 34 -14.33 8.26 -6.69
N THR A 35 -14.44 8.67 -5.43
CA THR A 35 -13.35 8.69 -4.45
C THR A 35 -13.89 8.39 -3.06
N GLY A 36 -13.02 7.92 -2.16
CA GLY A 36 -13.34 7.68 -0.75
C GLY A 36 -12.10 7.87 0.12
N ARG A 37 -12.29 8.10 1.42
CA ARG A 37 -11.18 8.30 2.37
C ARG A 37 -11.22 7.28 3.51
N ILE A 38 -10.13 6.57 3.67
CA ILE A 38 -9.86 5.66 4.79
C ILE A 38 -9.18 6.48 5.90
N PRO A 39 -9.81 6.72 7.06
CA PRO A 39 -9.22 7.53 8.12
C PRO A 39 -8.06 6.83 8.82
N PHE A 40 -7.05 7.62 9.21
CA PHE A 40 -6.08 7.18 10.21
C PHE A 40 -6.69 7.26 11.62
N LEU A 41 -6.39 6.28 12.46
CA LEU A 41 -6.84 6.24 13.85
C LEU A 41 -6.20 7.35 14.68
N GLU A 42 -4.98 7.72 14.33
CA GLU A 42 -4.16 8.71 15.04
C GLU A 42 -4.58 10.15 14.73
N TYR A 43 -5.45 10.40 13.76
CA TYR A 43 -5.72 11.76 13.26
C TYR A 43 -6.11 12.76 14.37
N ASN A 44 -6.89 12.34 15.37
CA ASN A 44 -7.28 13.20 16.49
C ASN A 44 -6.21 13.30 17.59
N ALA A 45 -5.23 12.41 17.60
CA ALA A 45 -4.15 12.33 18.60
C ALA A 45 -2.82 12.90 18.10
N MET A 46 -2.71 13.26 16.81
CA MET A 46 -1.54 13.90 16.24
C MET A 46 -1.42 15.35 16.74
N GLU A 47 -0.76 15.54 17.89
CA GLU A 47 -0.22 16.83 18.33
C GLU A 47 0.69 17.45 17.24
N PRO A 48 0.89 18.79 17.22
CA PRO A 48 1.76 19.42 16.24
C PRO A 48 3.22 18.99 16.44
N ILE A 49 3.63 18.02 15.62
CA ILE A 49 4.99 17.57 15.27
C ILE A 49 6.09 18.08 16.22
N SER A 50 6.29 17.38 17.34
CA SER A 50 7.50 17.50 18.16
C SER A 50 8.31 16.21 18.08
N GLU A 51 9.44 16.27 17.38
CA GLU A 51 10.70 15.53 17.58
C GLU A 51 10.64 14.11 18.21
N ALA A 52 9.93 13.17 17.59
CA ALA A 52 10.24 11.72 17.55
C ALA A 52 9.05 10.99 16.92
N PHE A 53 8.96 10.95 15.59
CA PHE A 53 7.91 10.17 14.93
C PHE A 53 8.40 8.74 14.70
N ASP A 54 8.10 7.85 15.64
CA ASP A 54 7.90 6.40 15.38
C ASP A 54 6.39 6.07 15.44
N ALA A 55 5.54 7.04 15.07
CA ALA A 55 4.11 6.80 15.03
C ALA A 55 3.77 6.07 13.74
N LYS A 56 3.60 4.76 13.86
CA LYS A 56 2.95 3.95 12.83
C LYS A 56 1.50 4.42 12.69
N LEU A 57 1.10 4.75 11.46
CA LEU A 57 -0.28 5.14 11.15
C LEU A 57 -1.12 3.88 11.02
N HIS A 58 -2.28 3.83 11.68
CA HIS A 58 -3.16 2.70 11.64
C HIS A 58 -4.48 3.02 10.93
N VAL A 59 -5.06 1.99 10.31
CA VAL A 59 -6.42 2.01 9.78
C VAL A 59 -7.18 0.80 10.32
N THR A 60 -8.47 0.98 10.60
CA THR A 60 -9.34 -0.15 10.93
C THR A 60 -9.84 -0.80 9.66
N ALA A 61 -9.58 -2.10 9.52
CA ALA A 61 -10.05 -2.96 8.45
C ALA A 61 -11.05 -4.00 8.98
N LEU A 62 -12.15 -4.19 8.26
CA LEU A 62 -13.18 -5.16 8.59
C LEU A 62 -13.08 -6.34 7.63
N PHE A 63 -12.69 -7.50 8.14
CA PHE A 63 -12.44 -8.72 7.40
C PHE A 63 -13.70 -9.59 7.36
N GLY A 64 -14.31 -9.75 6.18
CA GLY A 64 -15.47 -10.60 5.97
C GLY A 64 -16.18 -10.32 4.66
N ALA A 65 -17.02 -11.25 4.20
CA ALA A 65 -17.84 -11.03 3.00
C ALA A 65 -18.96 -9.98 3.21
N ARG A 66 -19.33 -9.73 4.48
CA ARG A 66 -20.33 -8.74 4.88
C ARG A 66 -19.83 -7.99 6.11
N VAL A 67 -20.03 -6.68 6.11
CA VAL A 67 -19.65 -5.81 7.23
C VAL A 67 -20.29 -6.24 8.56
N THR A 68 -21.55 -6.68 8.56
CA THR A 68 -22.29 -7.04 9.78
C THR A 68 -21.74 -8.24 10.52
N THR A 69 -20.94 -9.07 9.86
CA THR A 69 -20.29 -10.26 10.44
C THR A 69 -18.77 -10.18 10.31
N ALA A 70 -18.23 -9.04 9.91
CA ALA A 70 -16.81 -8.87 9.69
C ALA A 70 -16.06 -8.69 11.00
N HIS A 71 -14.82 -9.15 11.02
CA HIS A 71 -13.92 -8.99 12.16
C HIS A 71 -13.06 -7.75 11.98
N SER A 72 -13.02 -6.90 13.01
CA SER A 72 -12.23 -5.67 13.00
C SER A 72 -10.79 -5.93 13.40
N ILE A 73 -9.84 -5.45 12.59
CA ILE A 73 -8.42 -5.49 12.87
C ILE A 73 -7.82 -4.14 12.50
N ASP A 74 -7.09 -3.53 13.43
CA ASP A 74 -6.29 -2.34 13.16
C ASP A 74 -4.96 -2.78 12.55
N LEU A 75 -4.68 -2.25 11.37
CA LEU A 75 -3.47 -2.55 10.59
C LEU A 75 -2.59 -1.31 10.58
N TYR A 76 -1.29 -1.48 10.82
CA TYR A 76 -0.37 -0.39 10.55
C TYR A 76 -0.07 -0.31 9.06
N VAL A 77 -0.06 0.90 8.53
CA VAL A 77 0.19 1.17 7.12
C VAL A 77 1.68 1.24 6.87
N ASP A 78 2.14 0.49 5.87
CA ASP A 78 3.54 0.42 5.47
C ASP A 78 3.68 0.69 3.97
N THR A 79 4.31 1.80 3.63
CA THR A 79 4.64 2.13 2.24
C THR A 79 5.86 1.35 1.75
N GLY A 80 6.63 0.75 2.66
CA GLY A 80 7.80 -0.08 2.41
C GLY A 80 7.49 -1.55 2.11
N SER A 81 6.23 -1.97 2.06
CA SER A 81 5.86 -3.35 1.70
C SER A 81 4.59 -3.38 0.90
N THR A 82 4.29 -4.52 0.25
CA THR A 82 3.04 -4.71 -0.50
C THR A 82 2.25 -5.89 0.04
N GLY A 83 0.97 -5.67 0.32
CA GLY A 83 0.03 -6.70 0.75
C GLY A 83 -0.27 -6.68 2.25
N ILE A 84 -1.33 -7.37 2.64
CA ILE A 84 -1.75 -7.45 4.04
C ILE A 84 -1.15 -8.71 4.66
N ILE A 85 -0.50 -8.55 5.81
CA ILE A 85 0.18 -9.63 6.54
C ILE A 85 -0.36 -9.65 7.95
N ILE A 86 -0.94 -10.80 8.36
CA ILE A 86 -1.55 -10.95 9.68
C ILE A 86 -1.10 -12.26 10.30
N SER A 87 -0.78 -12.24 11.59
CA SER A 87 -0.58 -13.44 12.39
C SER A 87 -1.76 -14.42 12.21
N ALA A 88 -1.49 -15.66 11.77
CA ALA A 88 -2.51 -16.69 11.65
C ALA A 88 -3.25 -16.92 12.97
N ALA A 89 -2.52 -16.83 14.09
CA ALA A 89 -3.00 -16.88 15.47
C ALA A 89 -4.06 -15.83 15.83
N ASP A 90 -4.08 -14.70 15.10
CA ASP A 90 -4.97 -13.56 15.34
C ASP A 90 -5.94 -13.33 14.17
N TYR A 91 -5.84 -14.13 13.10
CA TYR A 91 -6.60 -13.94 11.88
C TYR A 91 -7.82 -14.88 11.83
N PRO A 92 -9.06 -14.36 11.92
CA PRO A 92 -10.26 -15.19 11.94
C PRO A 92 -10.54 -15.92 10.62
N GLY A 93 -9.90 -15.50 9.51
CA GLY A 93 -9.97 -16.21 8.23
C GLY A 93 -9.05 -17.42 8.15
N TYR A 94 -8.14 -17.60 9.11
CA TYR A 94 -7.26 -18.77 9.18
C TYR A 94 -7.87 -19.87 10.05
N TYR A 95 -7.70 -21.11 9.61
CA TYR A 95 -8.03 -22.30 10.39
C TYR A 95 -6.96 -23.35 10.12
N PRO A 96 -6.41 -24.00 11.17
CA PRO A 96 -5.37 -24.99 11.01
C PRO A 96 -5.93 -26.27 10.39
N GLY A 97 -5.14 -26.94 9.55
CA GLY A 97 -5.49 -28.24 9.01
C GLY A 97 -4.78 -28.55 7.69
N PRO A 98 -4.45 -29.82 7.40
CA PRO A 98 -3.92 -30.20 6.10
C PRO A 98 -4.86 -29.78 4.96
N GLY A 99 -4.35 -29.06 3.96
CA GLY A 99 -5.12 -28.61 2.81
C GLY A 99 -6.14 -27.50 3.09
N ALA A 100 -6.22 -26.98 4.32
CA ALA A 100 -7.10 -25.88 4.70
C ALA A 100 -6.87 -24.64 3.83
N HIS A 101 -5.60 -24.34 3.55
CA HIS A 101 -5.14 -23.22 2.75
C HIS A 101 -4.08 -23.73 1.77
N PRO A 102 -4.39 -23.83 0.46
CA PRO A 102 -3.53 -24.54 -0.49
C PRO A 102 -2.38 -23.69 -1.04
N VAL A 103 -2.39 -22.37 -0.84
CA VAL A 103 -1.43 -21.44 -1.44
C VAL A 103 -0.40 -21.03 -0.39
N PRO A 104 0.78 -21.67 -0.31
CA PRO A 104 1.85 -21.21 0.57
C PRO A 104 2.33 -19.82 0.15
N GLY A 105 2.80 -19.04 1.12
CA GLY A 105 3.23 -17.67 0.91
C GLY A 105 4.33 -17.26 1.87
N PHE A 106 5.08 -16.24 1.45
CA PHE A 106 6.10 -15.61 2.26
C PHE A 106 6.22 -14.12 1.95
N HIS A 107 6.79 -13.38 2.89
CA HIS A 107 7.04 -11.96 2.76
C HIS A 107 8.25 -11.56 3.60
N TYR A 108 9.26 -10.96 2.96
CA TYR A 108 10.48 -10.49 3.63
C TYR A 108 10.47 -8.97 3.79
N LEU A 109 10.81 -8.48 4.99
CA LEU A 109 10.96 -7.06 5.30
C LEU A 109 12.45 -6.74 5.53
N SER A 110 13.10 -6.17 4.51
CA SER A 110 14.52 -5.85 4.51
C SER A 110 14.93 -4.93 5.66
N SER A 111 14.08 -3.97 6.04
CA SER A 111 14.32 -3.04 7.15
C SER A 111 14.49 -3.71 8.52
N SER A 112 13.92 -4.90 8.70
CA SER A 112 13.91 -5.63 9.97
C SER A 112 14.53 -7.03 9.88
N ARG A 113 15.05 -7.41 8.71
CA ARG A 113 15.53 -8.78 8.41
C ARG A 113 14.51 -9.86 8.72
N THR A 114 13.22 -9.52 8.69
CA THR A 114 12.16 -10.43 9.12
C THR A 114 11.55 -11.12 7.92
N LEU A 115 11.55 -12.45 7.93
CA LEU A 115 10.85 -13.28 6.96
C LEU A 115 9.58 -13.86 7.60
N TYR A 116 8.43 -13.55 7.03
CA TYR A 116 7.16 -14.17 7.37
C TYR A 116 6.84 -15.28 6.38
N THR A 117 6.34 -16.41 6.88
CA THR A 117 5.83 -17.48 6.02
C THR A 117 4.49 -17.98 6.53
N GLY A 118 3.69 -18.54 5.62
CA GLY A 118 2.36 -19.02 5.92
C GLY A 118 1.56 -19.26 4.65
N TYR A 119 0.33 -18.78 4.61
CA TYR A 119 -0.60 -19.05 3.51
C TYR A 119 -1.30 -17.80 3.02
N TRP A 120 -1.42 -17.68 1.70
CA TRP A 120 -2.24 -16.64 1.07
C TRP A 120 -3.72 -17.03 1.10
N ILE A 121 -4.54 -16.13 1.62
CA ILE A 121 -5.99 -16.31 1.77
C ILE A 121 -6.70 -15.16 1.08
N THR A 122 -7.55 -15.44 0.10
CA THR A 122 -8.39 -14.42 -0.54
C THR A 122 -9.43 -13.91 0.45
N GLN A 123 -9.50 -12.58 0.60
CA GLN A 123 -10.36 -11.98 1.58
C GLN A 123 -11.00 -10.70 1.06
N THR A 124 -12.29 -10.55 1.34
CA THR A 124 -12.99 -9.28 1.24
C THR A 124 -12.78 -8.47 2.50
N ILE A 125 -12.38 -7.21 2.30
CA ILE A 125 -12.01 -6.27 3.35
C ILE A 125 -12.77 -4.98 3.13
N HIS A 126 -13.33 -4.43 4.20
CA HIS A 126 -14.02 -3.15 4.18
C HIS A 126 -13.28 -2.14 5.07
N PHE A 127 -13.06 -0.96 4.53
CA PHE A 127 -12.59 0.20 5.27
C PHE A 127 -13.74 1.18 5.40
N ARG A 128 -13.87 1.81 6.57
CA ARG A 128 -14.85 2.88 6.74
C ARG A 128 -14.45 4.06 5.86
N ASP A 129 -15.41 4.57 5.09
CA ASP A 129 -15.25 5.80 4.32
C ASP A 129 -15.71 6.99 5.16
N ASN A 130 -14.81 7.95 5.37
CA ASN A 130 -15.10 9.21 6.06
C ASN A 130 -15.05 10.43 5.13
N SER A 131 -15.13 10.21 3.80
CA SER A 131 -15.19 11.30 2.84
C SER A 131 -16.36 12.25 3.17
N PRO A 132 -16.13 13.58 3.18
CA PRO A 132 -17.22 14.54 3.26
C PRO A 132 -18.13 14.28 2.06
N THR A 133 -19.39 14.03 2.35
CA THR A 133 -20.33 13.38 1.43
C THR A 133 -20.70 14.31 0.27
N THR A 134 -19.87 14.37 -0.75
CA THR A 134 -20.22 14.96 -2.04
C THR A 134 -19.79 13.97 -3.10
N ILE A 135 -20.72 13.12 -3.54
CA ILE A 135 -20.62 12.42 -4.82
C ILE A 135 -21.17 13.43 -5.85
N PRO A 136 -20.33 14.11 -6.66
CA PRO A 136 -20.82 15.02 -7.68
C PRO A 136 -21.19 14.17 -8.90
N GLY A 137 -22.48 14.05 -9.20
CA GLY A 137 -22.94 13.51 -10.49
C GLY A 137 -24.34 12.88 -10.48
N PRO A 138 -24.97 12.72 -11.66
CA PRO A 138 -26.32 12.19 -11.83
C PRO A 138 -26.40 10.64 -11.70
N PHE A 139 -25.46 10.02 -10.99
CA PHE A 139 -25.41 8.56 -10.82
C PHE A 139 -26.47 8.12 -9.81
N ASP A 140 -27.55 7.55 -10.34
CA ASP A 140 -28.63 6.80 -9.68
C ASP A 140 -28.98 7.23 -8.25
N THR A 141 -29.94 8.16 -8.15
CA THR A 141 -30.58 8.57 -6.90
C THR A 141 -31.33 7.44 -6.18
N ARG A 142 -31.40 6.21 -6.74
CA ARG A 142 -31.96 5.04 -6.06
C ARG A 142 -30.93 4.22 -5.28
N ALA A 143 -29.62 4.41 -5.54
CA ALA A 143 -28.55 3.83 -4.73
C ALA A 143 -28.00 4.82 -3.68
N ALA A 144 -28.11 6.13 -3.94
CA ALA A 144 -27.84 7.19 -2.96
C ALA A 144 -29.08 7.50 -2.11
N SER A 145 -29.69 6.48 -1.50
CA SER A 145 -30.69 6.69 -0.44
C SER A 145 -29.95 7.14 0.82
N LEU A 146 -29.55 8.41 0.86
CA LEU A 146 -28.89 9.06 1.98
C LEU A 146 -29.78 9.02 3.22
N VAL A 147 -29.68 7.96 4.03
CA VAL A 147 -30.16 7.98 5.41
C VAL A 147 -29.09 8.69 6.24
N PRO A 148 -29.40 9.80 6.91
CA PRO A 148 -28.48 10.41 7.87
C PRO A 148 -28.00 9.35 8.87
N GLY A 149 -26.69 9.12 8.93
CA GLY A 149 -26.08 8.09 9.79
C GLY A 149 -25.67 6.79 9.09
N GLU A 150 -25.88 6.65 7.78
CA GLU A 150 -25.38 5.51 7.03
C GLU A 150 -23.84 5.51 6.96
N VAL A 151 -23.22 4.44 7.47
CA VAL A 151 -21.77 4.25 7.39
C VAL A 151 -21.40 3.75 6.01
N LYS A 152 -20.58 4.53 5.29
CA LYS A 152 -20.06 4.17 3.97
C LYS A 152 -18.79 3.34 4.10
N TYR A 153 -18.55 2.49 3.11
CA TYR A 153 -17.37 1.63 3.08
C TYR A 153 -16.68 1.68 1.72
N ILE A 154 -15.36 1.55 1.77
CA ILE A 154 -14.48 1.22 0.65
C ILE A 154 -14.20 -0.27 0.76
N THR A 155 -14.46 -1.04 -0.30
CA THR A 155 -14.32 -2.49 -0.28
C THR A 155 -13.25 -2.94 -1.26
N THR A 156 -12.39 -3.85 -0.82
CA THR A 156 -11.38 -4.50 -1.65
C THR A 156 -11.42 -6.02 -1.46
N THR A 157 -10.99 -6.76 -2.48
CA THR A 157 -10.74 -8.20 -2.37
C THR A 157 -9.32 -8.49 -2.80
N VAL A 158 -8.50 -8.95 -1.86
CA VAL A 158 -7.06 -9.22 -2.07
C VAL A 158 -6.64 -10.49 -1.33
N GLN A 159 -5.42 -10.97 -1.61
CA GLN A 159 -4.81 -12.04 -0.84
C GLN A 159 -4.15 -11.46 0.43
N VAL A 160 -4.44 -12.07 1.57
CA VAL A 160 -3.86 -11.78 2.88
C VAL A 160 -2.91 -12.91 3.25
N LEU A 161 -1.68 -12.59 3.67
CA LEU A 161 -0.75 -13.59 4.19
C LEU A 161 -1.09 -13.87 5.65
N ALA A 162 -1.64 -15.05 5.93
CA ALA A 162 -1.80 -15.57 7.27
C ALA A 162 -0.49 -16.23 7.72
N VAL A 163 0.23 -15.55 8.61
CA VAL A 163 1.59 -15.92 9.03
C VAL A 163 1.55 -17.02 10.08
N THR A 164 2.14 -18.17 9.75
CA THR A 164 2.29 -19.31 10.66
C THR A 164 3.69 -19.40 11.24
N LYS A 165 4.71 -18.83 10.58
CA LYS A 165 6.07 -18.73 11.09
C LYS A 165 6.70 -17.38 10.80
N LYS A 166 7.57 -16.95 11.70
CA LYS A 166 8.41 -15.75 11.56
C LYS A 166 9.86 -16.13 11.82
N TYR A 167 10.76 -15.65 10.97
CA TYR A 167 12.20 -15.76 11.14
C TYR A 167 12.83 -14.38 11.22
N ILE A 168 13.89 -14.25 12.02
CA ILE A 168 14.84 -13.14 11.94
C ILE A 168 16.08 -13.68 11.25
N CYS A 169 16.32 -13.29 9.99
CA CYS A 169 17.46 -13.78 9.22
C CYS A 169 18.76 -13.13 9.71
N ALA A 170 19.84 -13.90 9.79
CA ALA A 170 21.14 -13.40 10.24
C ALA A 170 21.63 -12.22 9.37
N PRO A 171 22.36 -11.24 9.93
CA PRO A 171 22.74 -10.04 9.20
C PRO A 171 23.83 -10.28 8.14
N ASP A 172 24.62 -11.33 8.29
CA ASP A 172 25.80 -11.68 7.49
C ASP A 172 25.49 -12.68 6.36
N THR A 173 24.63 -13.69 6.62
CA THR A 173 24.15 -14.60 5.59
C THR A 173 22.82 -14.13 4.99
N GLY A 174 21.96 -13.51 5.78
CA GLY A 174 20.79 -12.77 5.27
C GLY A 174 19.68 -13.63 4.68
N TYR A 175 18.95 -12.98 3.80
CA TYR A 175 17.91 -13.53 2.94
C TYR A 175 18.38 -13.40 1.50
N ASP A 176 18.21 -14.43 0.68
CA ASP A 176 18.63 -14.40 -0.72
C ASP A 176 17.62 -13.60 -1.53
N ILE A 177 17.94 -12.35 -1.87
CA ILE A 177 17.06 -11.52 -2.69
C ILE A 177 17.09 -11.94 -4.17
N ASP A 178 18.16 -12.61 -4.61
CA ASP A 178 18.35 -13.06 -5.99
C ASP A 178 17.72 -14.43 -6.24
N ALA A 179 17.61 -15.26 -5.19
CA ALA A 179 16.87 -16.52 -5.17
C ALA A 179 15.84 -16.54 -4.03
N PRO A 180 14.83 -15.67 -4.06
CA PRO A 180 13.93 -15.47 -2.94
C PRO A 180 13.04 -16.69 -2.68
N GLY A 181 12.77 -16.96 -1.40
CA GLY A 181 12.05 -18.15 -0.96
C GLY A 181 11.45 -18.01 0.45
N ASP A 182 10.99 -19.13 1.00
CA ASP A 182 10.36 -19.21 2.33
C ASP A 182 11.36 -19.54 3.46
N SER A 183 12.66 -19.34 3.22
CA SER A 183 13.72 -19.58 4.20
C SER A 183 14.81 -18.51 4.18
N CYS A 184 15.42 -18.24 5.33
CA CYS A 184 16.67 -17.47 5.40
C CYS A 184 17.85 -18.28 4.85
N ILE A 185 18.94 -17.60 4.48
CA ILE A 185 20.21 -18.28 4.18
C ILE A 185 20.85 -18.74 5.49
N GLY A 186 21.09 -20.03 5.61
CA GLY A 186 21.69 -20.62 6.81
C GLY A 186 20.70 -20.69 7.98
N THR A 187 21.21 -20.56 9.20
CA THR A 187 20.37 -20.64 10.42
C THR A 187 19.86 -19.24 10.78
N PRO A 188 18.54 -19.02 10.94
CA PRO A 188 18.01 -17.76 11.44
C PRO A 188 18.52 -17.42 12.85
N ASP A 189 18.68 -16.13 13.17
CA ASP A 189 18.98 -15.66 14.53
C ASP A 189 17.87 -16.06 15.50
N GLU A 190 16.61 -15.92 15.05
CA GLU A 190 15.41 -16.24 15.82
C GLU A 190 14.36 -16.89 14.94
N THR A 191 13.56 -17.78 15.53
CA THR A 191 12.42 -18.44 14.88
C THR A 191 11.23 -18.45 15.83
N TYR A 192 10.06 -18.12 15.31
CA TYR A 192 8.80 -18.10 16.03
C TYR A 192 7.76 -18.92 15.28
N ASP A 193 7.24 -19.95 15.93
CA ASP A 193 6.05 -20.68 15.47
C ASP A 193 4.79 -20.01 16.00
N ASP A 194 3.75 -19.94 15.17
CA ASP A 194 2.46 -19.29 15.47
C ASP A 194 2.59 -17.88 16.08
N PRO A 195 3.35 -16.97 15.44
CA PRO A 195 3.60 -15.65 15.99
C PRO A 195 2.29 -14.86 16.12
N ARG A 196 2.19 -14.02 17.16
CA ARG A 196 1.07 -13.11 17.40
C ARG A 196 1.46 -11.65 17.16
N GLY A 197 0.47 -10.79 16.97
CA GLY A 197 0.62 -9.34 16.89
C GLY A 197 1.11 -8.80 15.54
N ILE A 198 1.26 -9.64 14.51
CA ILE A 198 1.62 -9.17 13.17
C ILE A 198 0.35 -8.63 12.50
N ARG A 199 0.36 -7.34 12.12
CA ARG A 199 -0.80 -6.62 11.55
C ARG A 199 -0.34 -5.53 10.57
N VAL A 200 0.16 -5.95 9.43
CA VAL A 200 0.74 -5.05 8.41
C VAL A 200 -0.25 -4.84 7.28
N MET A 201 -0.38 -3.59 6.83
CA MET A 201 -1.00 -3.24 5.55
C MET A 201 0.05 -2.58 4.66
N GLY A 202 0.72 -3.42 3.88
CA GLY A 202 1.65 -2.99 2.85
C GLY A 202 0.91 -2.36 1.67
N ILE A 203 1.21 -1.10 1.39
CA ILE A 203 0.60 -0.34 0.29
C ILE A 203 1.62 0.10 -0.77
N GLY A 204 2.89 -0.26 -0.61
CA GLY A 204 3.95 0.03 -1.58
C GLY A 204 3.70 -0.55 -2.99
N PHE A 205 4.57 -0.13 -3.91
CA PHE A 205 4.66 -0.63 -5.28
C PHE A 205 6.11 -1.02 -5.59
N GLY A 206 6.28 -1.90 -6.58
CA GLY A 206 7.60 -2.20 -7.15
C GLY A 206 8.59 -2.78 -6.14
N ARG A 207 8.12 -3.52 -5.13
CA ARG A 207 8.98 -4.06 -4.07
C ARG A 207 9.55 -5.44 -4.41
N THR A 208 9.26 -5.98 -5.59
CA THR A 208 9.55 -7.38 -5.88
C THR A 208 11.03 -7.65 -6.17
N HIS A 209 11.77 -6.65 -6.66
CA HIS A 209 13.23 -6.65 -6.68
C HIS A 209 13.90 -6.45 -5.30
N ASP A 210 13.18 -6.03 -4.24
CA ASP A 210 13.72 -5.82 -2.87
C ASP A 210 13.34 -6.99 -1.94
N GLY A 211 13.44 -8.22 -2.45
CA GLY A 211 13.20 -9.45 -1.69
C GLY A 211 11.74 -9.77 -1.40
N GLN A 212 10.78 -9.03 -1.97
CA GLN A 212 9.33 -9.30 -1.86
C GLN A 212 8.76 -9.80 -3.20
N PRO A 213 9.19 -10.97 -3.73
CA PRO A 213 8.70 -11.47 -5.03
C PRO A 213 7.19 -11.69 -5.05
N GLN A 214 6.60 -11.92 -3.88
CA GLN A 214 5.16 -12.07 -3.70
C GLN A 214 4.48 -10.75 -3.29
N GLY A 215 5.16 -9.61 -3.37
CA GLY A 215 4.65 -8.27 -3.09
C GLY A 215 4.09 -7.56 -4.34
N THR A 216 3.28 -8.28 -5.12
CA THR A 216 2.76 -7.84 -6.41
C THR A 216 1.57 -6.87 -6.29
N PRO A 217 1.29 -6.01 -7.29
CA PRO A 217 0.20 -5.03 -7.23
C PRO A 217 -1.19 -5.63 -6.97
N ASP A 218 -1.43 -6.88 -7.36
CA ASP A 218 -2.70 -7.56 -7.11
C ASP A 218 -2.96 -7.87 -5.63
N ARG A 219 -1.93 -7.80 -4.80
CA ARG A 219 -2.03 -7.93 -3.34
C ARG A 219 -2.17 -6.59 -2.64
N ASN A 220 -1.94 -5.48 -3.33
CA ASN A 220 -2.10 -4.14 -2.75
C ASN A 220 -3.59 -3.84 -2.53
N PRO A 221 -4.05 -3.68 -1.28
CA PRO A 221 -5.47 -3.48 -0.95
C PRO A 221 -6.05 -2.18 -1.51
N LEU A 222 -5.21 -1.21 -1.87
CA LEU A 222 -5.66 0.09 -2.39
C LEU A 222 -5.75 0.16 -3.91
N LEU A 223 -5.24 -0.86 -4.62
CA LEU A 223 -5.32 -0.96 -6.08
C LEU A 223 -6.43 -1.88 -6.56
N LYS A 224 -6.90 -2.76 -5.68
CA LYS A 224 -7.99 -3.70 -5.92
C LYS A 224 -9.29 -3.27 -5.27
N ILE A 225 -9.56 -1.96 -5.22
CA ILE A 225 -10.85 -1.46 -4.76
C ILE A 225 -11.92 -1.98 -5.72
N THR A 226 -12.96 -2.60 -5.16
CA THR A 226 -14.12 -3.15 -5.88
C THR A 226 -15.35 -2.27 -5.73
N HIS A 227 -15.48 -1.56 -4.60
CA HIS A 227 -16.60 -0.67 -4.33
C HIS A 227 -16.16 0.54 -3.51
N ILE A 228 -16.76 1.69 -3.77
CA ILE A 228 -16.67 2.90 -2.94
C ILE A 228 -18.09 3.39 -2.68
N ALA A 229 -18.47 3.50 -1.41
CA ALA A 229 -19.80 3.96 -0.99
C ALA A 229 -20.95 3.24 -1.71
N GLY A 230 -20.81 1.91 -1.92
CA GLY A 230 -21.80 1.08 -2.61
C GLY A 230 -21.72 1.10 -4.13
N HIS A 231 -20.95 1.99 -4.75
CA HIS A 231 -20.75 2.04 -6.19
C HIS A 231 -19.61 1.11 -6.62
N SER A 232 -19.86 0.27 -7.63
CA SER A 232 -18.86 -0.63 -8.21
C SER A 232 -17.77 0.14 -8.97
N THR A 233 -16.54 -0.34 -8.89
CA THR A 233 -15.36 0.18 -9.61
C THR A 233 -15.01 -0.62 -10.88
N ALA A 234 -15.79 -1.65 -11.21
CA ALA A 234 -15.40 -2.69 -12.18
C ALA A 234 -15.34 -2.24 -13.65
N ASP A 235 -16.00 -1.15 -14.03
CA ASP A 235 -16.02 -0.68 -15.43
C ASP A 235 -15.06 0.49 -15.63
N THR A 236 -13.77 0.28 -15.83
CA THR A 236 -12.79 1.38 -15.98
C THR A 236 -13.01 2.28 -17.20
N HIS A 237 -13.80 1.83 -18.19
CA HIS A 237 -14.07 2.57 -19.44
C HIS A 237 -15.31 3.47 -19.35
N THR A 238 -16.26 3.18 -18.45
CA THR A 238 -17.42 4.06 -18.17
C THR A 238 -17.49 4.58 -16.74
N SER A 239 -16.67 4.05 -15.83
CA SER A 239 -16.72 4.41 -14.41
C SER A 239 -16.10 5.77 -14.16
N ALA A 240 -16.74 6.49 -13.25
CA ALA A 240 -16.19 7.65 -12.58
C ALA A 240 -14.96 7.32 -11.70
N TYR A 241 -14.51 6.06 -11.65
CA TYR A 241 -13.40 5.61 -10.84
C TYR A 241 -12.09 5.57 -11.64
N TRP A 242 -11.02 6.06 -11.03
CA TRP A 242 -9.68 5.92 -11.56
C TRP A 242 -8.77 5.30 -10.49
N PRO A 243 -8.16 4.11 -10.74
CA PRO A 243 -7.36 3.43 -9.74
C PRO A 243 -6.14 4.22 -9.30
N GLY A 244 -6.04 4.40 -7.99
CA GLY A 244 -4.94 5.09 -7.35
C GLY A 244 -5.37 5.65 -6.02
N TYR A 245 -4.40 6.14 -5.27
CA TYR A 245 -4.65 6.71 -3.96
C TYR A 245 -3.56 7.72 -3.61
N PHE A 246 -3.84 8.58 -2.63
CA PHE A 246 -2.83 9.42 -2.00
C PHE A 246 -3.02 9.46 -0.49
N ILE A 247 -1.91 9.62 0.22
CA ILE A 247 -1.86 9.66 1.67
C ILE A 247 -1.86 11.13 2.11
N GLU A 248 -2.74 11.49 3.02
CA GLU A 248 -2.80 12.80 3.67
C GLU A 248 -2.73 12.62 5.20
N ARG A 249 -2.53 13.70 5.96
CA ARG A 249 -2.59 13.65 7.44
C ARG A 249 -3.86 12.97 7.99
N LYS A 250 -4.98 13.08 7.29
CA LYS A 250 -6.29 12.59 7.78
C LYS A 250 -6.55 11.12 7.45
N GLY A 251 -5.75 10.52 6.58
CA GLY A 251 -6.03 9.19 6.06
C GLY A 251 -5.54 9.00 4.63
N ILE A 252 -6.03 7.94 4.01
CA ILE A 252 -5.69 7.55 2.64
C ILE A 252 -6.92 7.78 1.76
N THR A 253 -6.77 8.63 0.76
CA THR A 253 -7.82 8.89 -0.23
C THR A 253 -7.62 7.97 -1.42
N VAL A 254 -8.59 7.10 -1.73
CA VAL A 254 -8.60 6.20 -2.89
C VAL A 254 -9.52 6.74 -3.99
N GLY A 255 -9.25 6.39 -5.23
CA GLY A 255 -9.99 6.91 -6.38
C GLY A 255 -9.53 8.31 -6.73
N LEU A 256 -8.75 8.42 -7.80
CA LEU A 256 -8.25 9.70 -8.27
C LEU A 256 -9.35 10.40 -9.10
N THR A 257 -9.50 11.70 -8.89
CA THR A 257 -10.49 12.55 -9.57
C THR A 257 -9.80 13.80 -10.08
N ASP A 258 -10.39 14.45 -11.08
CA ASP A 258 -9.86 15.72 -11.59
C ASP A 258 -9.79 16.77 -10.46
N THR A 259 -10.70 16.70 -9.50
CA THR A 259 -10.76 17.64 -8.36
C THR A 259 -9.66 17.36 -7.34
N ASN A 260 -9.50 16.10 -6.90
CA ASN A 260 -8.51 15.77 -5.87
C ASN A 260 -7.08 15.72 -6.42
N THR A 261 -6.90 15.75 -7.74
CA THR A 261 -5.61 15.86 -8.41
C THR A 261 -5.33 17.22 -9.04
N ALA A 262 -6.21 18.22 -8.87
CA ALA A 262 -6.07 19.53 -9.55
C ALA A 262 -4.77 20.28 -9.22
N SER A 263 -4.22 20.09 -8.02
CA SER A 263 -2.97 20.73 -7.56
C SER A 263 -1.75 19.82 -7.68
N MET A 264 -1.87 18.68 -8.35
CA MET A 264 -0.86 17.64 -8.40
C MET A 264 -0.02 17.77 -9.67
N VAL A 265 1.29 17.59 -9.52
CA VAL A 265 2.22 17.48 -10.65
C VAL A 265 2.54 16.02 -10.86
N PHE A 266 2.39 15.57 -12.10
CA PHE A 266 2.56 14.20 -12.50
C PHE A 266 3.91 13.98 -13.17
N GLY A 267 4.69 13.03 -12.64
CA GLY A 267 5.94 12.59 -13.25
C GLY A 267 5.80 11.20 -13.87
N PRO A 268 6.34 10.95 -15.08
CA PRO A 268 6.38 9.60 -15.62
C PRO A 268 7.35 8.77 -14.80
N LEU A 269 6.92 7.56 -14.41
CA LEU A 269 7.82 6.57 -13.88
C LEU A 269 8.51 5.84 -15.04
N VAL A 270 9.77 5.44 -14.86
CA VAL A 270 10.48 4.57 -15.81
C VAL A 270 10.17 3.14 -15.44
N ARG A 271 9.63 2.33 -16.35
CA ARG A 271 9.31 0.93 -16.02
C ARG A 271 10.59 0.21 -15.57
N GLY A 272 10.50 -0.54 -14.47
CA GLY A 272 11.61 -1.36 -13.98
C GLY A 272 12.00 -2.38 -15.04
N SER A 273 13.25 -2.36 -15.49
CA SER A 273 13.81 -3.38 -16.37
C SER A 273 14.51 -4.44 -15.52
N THR A 274 13.76 -5.28 -14.83
CA THR A 274 14.34 -6.52 -14.33
C THR A 274 14.58 -7.39 -15.57
N GLY A 275 15.81 -7.82 -15.82
CA GLY A 275 16.17 -8.62 -16.99
C GLY A 275 15.58 -10.05 -16.98
N THR A 276 14.51 -10.28 -16.25
CA THR A 276 13.83 -11.57 -16.09
C THR A 276 12.68 -11.68 -17.08
N THR A 277 12.52 -12.86 -17.67
CA THR A 277 11.59 -13.13 -18.79
C THR A 277 10.14 -13.35 -18.36
N GLU A 278 9.78 -13.15 -17.08
CA GLU A 278 8.40 -13.31 -16.63
C GLU A 278 7.60 -12.03 -16.90
N TYR A 279 6.73 -12.14 -17.91
CA TYR A 279 5.90 -11.09 -18.49
C TYR A 279 5.03 -10.30 -17.49
N TRP A 280 4.76 -10.84 -16.28
CA TRP A 280 3.95 -10.17 -15.26
C TRP A 280 4.77 -9.30 -14.29
N ASP A 281 6.02 -9.66 -14.00
CA ASP A 281 6.94 -8.87 -13.18
C ASP A 281 7.34 -7.56 -13.88
N LEU A 282 7.46 -7.61 -15.21
CA LEU A 282 7.83 -6.47 -16.04
C LEU A 282 6.76 -5.37 -16.14
N LEU A 283 5.48 -5.67 -15.89
CA LEU A 283 4.40 -4.73 -16.23
C LEU A 283 4.15 -3.64 -15.17
N HIS A 284 4.53 -3.88 -13.91
CA HIS A 284 4.10 -3.05 -12.78
C HIS A 284 5.20 -2.72 -11.75
N GLU A 285 6.45 -3.08 -12.03
CA GLU A 285 7.59 -2.60 -11.24
C GLU A 285 8.03 -1.23 -11.70
N TRP A 286 8.27 -0.35 -10.73
CA TRP A 286 8.81 0.98 -10.95
C TRP A 286 9.95 1.20 -9.95
N PRO A 287 11.09 1.74 -10.39
CA PRO A 287 12.15 2.17 -9.50
C PRO A 287 11.66 3.32 -8.64
N GLU A 288 12.33 3.52 -7.50
CA GLU A 288 12.12 4.68 -6.64
C GLU A 288 12.25 5.98 -7.43
N VAL A 289 11.41 6.97 -7.10
CA VAL A 289 11.47 8.26 -7.78
C VAL A 289 12.73 9.00 -7.35
N PRO A 290 13.62 9.37 -8.30
CA PRO A 290 14.82 10.11 -7.95
C PRO A 290 14.43 11.47 -7.36
N ALA A 291 14.93 11.76 -6.16
CA ALA A 291 14.71 13.02 -5.49
C ALA A 291 16.04 13.72 -5.19
N CYS A 292 16.08 15.05 -5.35
CA CYS A 292 17.20 15.87 -4.89
C CYS A 292 16.89 16.38 -3.47
N ILE A 293 17.58 15.84 -2.46
CA ILE A 293 17.41 16.25 -1.06
C ILE A 293 18.48 17.30 -0.72
N LYS A 294 18.04 18.48 -0.24
CA LYS A 294 18.94 19.50 0.31
C LYS A 294 18.95 19.43 1.83
N ILE A 295 20.08 19.03 2.40
CA ILE A 295 20.31 19.08 3.83
C ILE A 295 20.86 20.47 4.18
N THR A 296 20.14 21.21 5.02
CA THR A 296 20.64 22.46 5.59
C THR A 296 21.18 22.14 6.98
N ALA A 297 22.48 22.30 7.19
CA ALA A 297 23.03 22.16 8.53
C ALA A 297 22.44 23.26 9.43
N PRO A 298 22.10 22.96 10.71
CA PRO A 298 21.79 24.01 11.66
C PRO A 298 22.95 25.00 11.74
N ALA A 299 22.65 26.27 12.02
CA ALA A 299 23.67 27.31 12.19
C ALA A 299 24.77 26.80 13.13
N ALA A 300 26.03 26.94 12.71
CA ALA A 300 27.16 26.46 13.49
C ALA A 300 27.10 27.06 14.91
N LEU A 301 27.06 26.20 15.93
CA LEU A 301 27.33 26.63 17.29
C LEU A 301 28.73 27.30 17.29
N PRO A 302 28.90 28.46 17.96
CA PRO A 302 30.19 29.13 18.02
C PRO A 302 31.30 28.16 18.45
N GLY A 303 32.31 27.98 17.60
CA GLY A 303 33.47 27.12 17.89
C GLY A 303 33.44 25.71 17.30
N VAL A 304 32.34 25.25 16.69
CA VAL A 304 32.29 23.93 16.03
C VAL A 304 32.51 24.08 14.52
N ARG A 305 33.58 23.48 13.97
CA ARG A 305 33.77 23.42 12.51
C ARG A 305 32.78 22.41 11.92
N PRO A 306 31.82 22.81 11.07
CA PRO A 306 30.91 21.86 10.44
C PRO A 306 31.69 20.94 9.50
N ARG A 307 31.47 19.62 9.61
CA ARG A 307 31.87 18.67 8.56
C ARG A 307 30.88 18.85 7.40
N VAL A 308 31.36 19.44 6.31
CA VAL A 308 30.56 19.60 5.10
C VAL A 308 30.55 18.27 4.35
N MET A 309 29.44 17.52 4.45
CA MET A 309 29.17 16.44 3.51
C MET A 309 28.69 17.07 2.19
N ARG A 310 29.51 16.99 1.14
CA ARG A 310 29.10 17.45 -0.20
C ARG A 310 28.43 16.31 -0.93
N VAL A 311 27.11 16.38 -1.08
CA VAL A 311 26.39 15.59 -2.08
C VAL A 311 26.26 16.43 -3.36
N ARG A 312 26.89 15.99 -4.45
CA ARG A 312 26.62 16.40 -5.85
C ARG A 312 26.46 15.09 -6.64
N ARG A 313 25.54 14.93 -7.59
CA ARG A 313 25.20 15.83 -8.72
C ARG A 313 23.76 15.51 -9.19
N CYS A 314 22.90 16.52 -9.32
CA CYS A 314 21.67 16.42 -10.13
C CYS A 314 22.07 16.79 -11.58
N LEU A 315 21.76 15.94 -12.57
CA LEU A 315 21.87 16.29 -13.99
C LEU A 315 20.61 17.07 -14.36
N THR A 316 20.83 18.26 -14.94
CA THR A 316 19.81 19.11 -15.58
C THR A 316 19.24 18.45 -16.82
#